data_AF-L7U355-F1
#
_entry.id   AF-L7U355-F1
#
_cell.length_a   1.000
_cell.length_b   1.000
_cell.length_c   1.000
_cell.angle_alpha   90.00
_cell.angle_beta   90.00
_cell.angle_gamma   90.00
#
_symmetry.space_group_name_H-M   'P 1'
#
loop_
_entity.id
_entity.type
_entity.pdbx_description
1 polymer ?
#
loop_
_entity_poly.entity_id
_entity_poly.type
_entity_poly.pdbx_seq_one_letter_code
_entity_poly.pdbx_strand_id
1 'polypeptide(L)' 'MMTETPAWTRDNDGWLVRVKLGGRIQEVRCSTESQARYIAVMLALNPQQPSKLRN' A
#
# COMPACT_ATOMS: atom_id res chain seq x y z
N MET A 1 -17.32 -11.20 -2.14
CA MET A 1 -16.96 -10.13 -1.19
C MET A 1 -15.56 -10.39 -0.66
N MET A 2 -14.53 -10.09 -1.46
CA MET A 2 -13.17 -9.99 -0.93
C MET A 2 -13.03 -8.53 -0.51
N THR A 3 -13.13 -8.28 0.79
CA THR A 3 -12.67 -7.01 1.34
C THR A 3 -11.17 -6.93 1.03
N GLU A 4 -10.84 -6.11 0.03
CA GLU A 4 -9.49 -5.73 -0.39
C GLU A 4 -8.82 -4.87 0.70
N THR A 5 -8.89 -5.32 1.95
CA THR A 5 -8.43 -4.55 3.10
C THR A 5 -6.92 -4.38 2.97
N PRO A 6 -6.41 -3.14 2.94
CA PRO A 6 -4.98 -2.92 2.91
C PRO A 6 -4.36 -3.50 4.19
N ALA A 7 -3.41 -4.42 4.01
CA ALA A 7 -2.71 -5.07 5.12
C ALA A 7 -1.34 -4.40 5.27
N TRP A 8 -1.07 -3.80 6.42
CA TRP A 8 0.27 -3.33 6.75
C TRP A 8 0.89 -4.23 7.81
N THR A 9 2.11 -4.66 7.58
CA THR A 9 2.88 -5.51 8.48
C THR A 9 4.15 -4.77 8.87
N ARG A 10 4.52 -4.85 10.14
CA ARG A 10 5.81 -4.34 10.60
C ARG A 10 6.90 -5.32 10.15
N ASP A 11 7.86 -4.82 9.40
CA ASP A 11 9.06 -5.54 8.99
C ASP A 11 10.26 -5.11 9.86
N ASN A 12 11.37 -5.83 9.85
CA ASN A 12 12.53 -5.54 10.71
C ASN A 12 13.11 -4.13 10.44
N ASP A 13 12.99 -3.64 9.21
CA ASP A 13 13.55 -2.35 8.77
C ASP A 13 12.47 -1.24 8.63
N GLY A 14 11.20 -1.54 8.92
CA GLY A 14 10.12 -0.57 8.75
C GLY A 14 8.73 -1.17 8.68
N TRP A 15 7.91 -0.63 7.79
CA TRP A 15 6.51 -1.02 7.57
C TRP A 15 6.29 -1.39 6.11
N LEU A 16 5.70 -2.56 5.89
CA LEU A 16 5.33 -3.07 4.58
C LEU A 16 3.81 -2.99 4.42
N VAL A 17 3.33 -2.20 3.48
CA VAL A 17 1.91 -2.11 3.11
C VAL A 17 1.69 -2.97 1.88
N ARG A 18 0.80 -3.95 1.99
CA ARG A 18 0.37 -4.83 0.90
C ARG A 18 -1.11 -4.57 0.63
N VAL A 19 -1.44 -4.21 -0.60
CA VAL A 19 -2.83 -4.04 -1.03
C VAL A 19 -3.07 -4.90 -2.25
N LYS A 20 -4.13 -5.71 -2.19
CA LYS A 20 -4.55 -6.55 -3.31
C LYS A 20 -5.72 -5.83 -3.99
N LEU A 21 -5.50 -5.33 -5.20
CA LEU A 21 -6.45 -4.55 -5.97
C LEU A 21 -6.66 -5.21 -7.33
N GLY A 22 -7.87 -5.67 -7.61
CA GLY A 22 -8.24 -6.19 -8.93
C GLY A 22 -7.33 -7.33 -9.44
N GLY A 23 -6.87 -8.20 -8.54
CA GLY A 23 -5.98 -9.32 -8.87
C GLY A 23 -4.49 -8.97 -8.92
N ARG A 24 -4.10 -7.71 -8.71
CA ARG A 24 -2.70 -7.27 -8.57
C ARG A 24 -2.37 -7.00 -7.11
N ILE A 25 -1.16 -7.37 -6.69
CA ILE A 25 -0.65 -7.07 -5.35
C ILE A 25 0.36 -5.93 -5.50
N GLN A 26 0.13 -4.84 -4.77
CA GLN A 26 1.07 -3.73 -4.68
C GLN A 26 1.68 -3.72 -3.28
N GLU A 27 3.01 -3.68 -3.22
CA GLU A 27 3.78 -3.70 -1.99
C GLU A 27 4.57 -2.40 -1.89
N VAL A 28 4.35 -1.67 -0.80
CA VAL A 28 5.03 -0.40 -0.53
C VAL A 28 5.72 -0.48 0.82
N ARG A 29 7.02 -0.17 0.84
CA ARG A 29 7.79 -0.06 2.08
C ARG A 29 7.84 1.39 2.54
N CYS A 30 7.71 1.59 3.83
CA CYS A 30 7.79 2.90 4.47
C CYS A 30 8.41 2.78 5.86
N SER A 31 8.94 3.87 6.39
CA SER A 31 9.70 3.83 7.65
C SER A 31 8.83 4.03 8.90
N THR A 32 7.62 4.57 8.76
CA THR A 32 6.74 4.92 9.89
C THR A 32 5.32 4.38 9.74
N GLU A 33 4.67 4.09 10.88
CA GLU A 33 3.28 3.58 10.90
C GLU A 33 2.30 4.57 10.28
N SER A 34 2.51 5.88 10.51
CA SER A 34 1.68 6.94 9.94
C SER A 34 1.74 6.95 8.41
N GLN A 35 2.93 6.74 7.83
CA GLN A 35 3.07 6.58 6.38
C GLN A 35 2.35 5.31 5.92
N ALA A 36 2.49 4.20 6.64
CA ALA A 36 1.84 2.94 6.29
C ALA A 36 0.32 3.07 6.22
N ARG A 37 -0.30 3.71 7.23
CA ARG A 37 -1.74 3.99 7.24
C ARG A 37 -2.17 4.92 6.12
N TYR A 38 -1.41 5.98 5.87
CA TYR A 38 -1.72 6.93 4.80
C TYR A 38 -1.66 6.26 3.42
N ILE A 39 -0.63 5.45 3.17
CA ILE A 39 -0.44 4.70 1.93
C ILE A 39 -1.53 3.64 1.76
N ALA A 40 -1.89 2.92 2.83
CA ALA A 40 -2.99 1.97 2.83
C ALA A 40 -4.32 2.61 2.39
N VAL A 41 -4.65 3.78 2.94
CA VAL A 41 -5.86 4.54 2.60
C VAL A 41 -5.79 5.06 1.16
N MET A 42 -4.66 5.65 0.76
CA MET A 42 -4.44 6.15 -0.60
C MET A 42 -4.59 5.06 -1.66
N LEU A 43 -3.98 3.89 -1.44
CA LEU A 43 -4.07 2.76 -2.35
C LEU A 43 -5.48 2.16 -2.42
N ALA A 44 -6.21 2.15 -1.29
CA ALA A 44 -7.59 1.68 -1.26
C ALA A 44 -8.56 2.64 -1.98
N LEU A 45 -8.32 3.95 -1.88
CA LEU A 45 -9.14 4.99 -2.52
C LEU A 45 -8.81 5.19 -4.00
N ASN A 46 -7.55 4.95 -4.40
CA ASN A 46 -7.10 5.18 -5.76
C ASN A 46 -6.29 3.99 -6.28
N PRO A 47 -6.96 2.93 -6.78
CA PRO A 47 -6.30 1.74 -7.31
C PRO A 47 -5.60 1.97 -8.64
N GLN A 48 -5.74 3.16 -9.23
CA GLN A 48 -5.17 3.50 -10.52
C GLN A 48 -3.94 4.37 -10.36
N GLN A 49 -2.82 3.77 -10.79
CA GLN A 49 -1.56 4.37 -11.18
C GLN A 49 -0.51 4.51 -10.06
N PRO A 50 0.49 3.61 -10.03
CA PRO A 50 1.82 4.04 -9.65
C PRO A 50 2.21 5.12 -10.66
N SER A 51 2.02 6.39 -10.30
CA SER A 51 2.50 7.51 -11.10
C SER A 51 3.97 7.26 -11.35
N LYS A 52 4.31 6.90 -12.60
CA LYS A 52 5.65 7.08 -13.11
C LYS A 52 5.89 8.59 -13.11
N LEU A 53 6.22 9.15 -11.96
CA LEU A 53 6.97 10.39 -11.86
C LEU A 53 8.38 10.06 -12.35
N ARG A 54 8.47 9.94 -13.68
CA ARG A 54 9.69 10.01 -14.46
C ARG A 54 9.60 11.32 -15.22
N ASN A 55 10.17 12.37 -14.64
CA ASN A 55 11.18 13.26 -15.23
C ASN A 55 11.30 14.51 -14.37
#